data_AF-A0A4R6FAP7-F1
#
_entry.id   AF-A0A4R6FAP7-F1
#
_cell.length_a   1.000
_cell.length_b   1.000
_cell.length_c   1.000
_cell.angle_alpha   90.00
_cell.angle_beta   90.00
_cell.angle_gamma   90.00
#
_symmetry.space_group_name_H-M   'P 1'
#
loop_
_entity.id
_entity.type
_entity.pdbx_description
1 polymer ?
#
loop_
_entity_poly.entity_id
_entity_poly.type
_entity_poly.pdbx_seq_one_letter_code
_entity_poly.pdbx_strand_id
1 'polypeptide(L)'
;MAKRTSLLAPAVAPQTRREAEADNSPIATPVSSASSARSSGKRPGKYHLGAYFDPADPTAEAFRVLAARTRRSHQDLLAEAISELVAKYDADRQFGRA
;
A
#
# COMPACT_ATOMS: atom_id res chain seq x y z
N MET A 1 27.20 48.63 -30.63
CA MET A 1 26.85 47.89 -29.40
C MET A 1 26.36 46.50 -29.78
N ALA A 2 27.08 45.44 -29.42
CA ALA A 2 26.76 44.06 -29.83
C ALA A 2 25.74 43.42 -28.87
N LYS A 3 24.58 42.98 -29.39
CA LYS A 3 23.55 42.28 -28.60
C LYS A 3 23.87 40.78 -28.59
N ARG A 4 24.06 40.19 -27.42
CA ARG A 4 24.33 38.76 -27.23
C ARG A 4 23.00 38.00 -27.27
N THR A 5 22.79 37.20 -28.31
CA THR A 5 21.61 36.32 -28.42
C THR A 5 21.92 34.99 -27.74
N SER A 6 21.12 34.60 -26.73
CA SER A 6 21.23 33.32 -26.03
C SER A 6 20.57 32.20 -26.86
N LEU A 7 21.20 31.00 -26.91
CA LEU A 7 20.71 29.80 -27.61
C LEU A 7 20.08 28.75 -26.67
N LEU A 8 19.92 29.05 -25.38
CA LEU A 8 19.34 28.13 -24.41
C LEU A 8 17.86 28.46 -24.18
N ALA A 9 16.99 27.47 -24.36
CA ALA A 9 15.60 27.56 -23.94
C ALA A 9 15.50 27.41 -22.40
N PRO A 10 14.59 28.15 -21.72
CA PRO A 10 14.37 27.99 -20.29
C PRO A 10 13.80 26.59 -19.99
N ALA A 11 14.45 25.86 -19.07
CA ALA A 11 14.08 24.49 -18.70
C ALA A 11 13.00 24.41 -17.59
N VAL A 12 12.29 25.51 -17.30
CA VAL A 12 11.31 25.56 -16.21
C VAL A 12 10.02 26.22 -16.70
N ALA A 13 8.93 25.46 -16.71
CA ALA A 13 7.59 26.00 -16.92
C ALA A 13 7.14 26.80 -15.67
N PRO A 14 6.48 27.96 -15.83
CA PRO A 14 5.95 28.72 -14.71
C PRO A 14 4.80 27.92 -14.08
N GLN A 15 4.98 27.51 -12.82
CA GLN A 15 3.87 27.04 -12.00
C GLN A 15 2.98 28.23 -11.69
N THR A 16 1.82 28.29 -12.33
CA THR A 16 0.73 29.19 -11.94
C THR A 16 0.28 28.78 -10.53
N ARG A 17 0.71 29.56 -9.55
CA ARG A 17 0.16 29.60 -8.19
C ARG A 17 -1.35 29.85 -8.30
N ARG A 18 -2.15 28.80 -8.09
CA ARG A 18 -3.53 28.97 -7.65
C ARG A 18 -3.51 28.97 -6.13
N GLU A 19 -3.50 30.19 -5.57
CA GLU A 19 -4.15 30.44 -4.29
C GLU A 19 -5.55 29.81 -4.34
N ALA A 20 -5.84 28.88 -3.45
CA ALA A 20 -7.19 28.53 -3.06
C ALA A 20 -7.20 28.58 -1.53
N GLU A 21 -7.96 29.56 -1.02
CA GLU A 21 -8.26 29.85 0.38
C GLU A 21 -8.27 28.63 1.30
N ALA A 22 -7.54 28.77 2.41
CA ALA A 22 -7.83 28.04 3.62
C ALA A 22 -9.13 28.59 4.20
N ASP A 23 -10.24 27.89 3.98
CA ASP A 23 -11.42 28.04 4.82
C ASP A 23 -11.49 26.85 5.78
N ASN A 24 -11.48 27.18 7.07
CA ASN A 24 -11.39 26.26 8.19
C ASN A 24 -12.77 26.24 8.85
N SER A 25 -13.54 25.17 8.63
CA SER A 25 -14.54 24.73 9.60
C SER A 25 -14.87 23.24 9.45
N PRO A 26 -14.98 22.50 10.56
CA PRO A 26 -15.03 21.05 10.55
C PRO A 26 -16.47 20.56 10.33
N ILE A 27 -16.65 19.65 9.37
CA ILE A 27 -17.88 18.86 9.28
C ILE A 27 -17.48 17.40 9.43
N ALA A 28 -17.81 16.85 10.59
CA ALA A 28 -17.83 15.43 10.84
C ALA A 28 -18.86 14.77 9.92
N THR A 29 -18.48 13.76 9.14
CA THR A 29 -19.33 12.63 8.75
C THR A 29 -18.46 11.45 8.28
N PRO A 30 -18.87 10.19 8.54
CA PRO A 30 -18.04 9.01 8.39
C PRO A 30 -18.04 8.55 6.93
N VAL A 31 -16.89 8.59 6.26
CA VAL A 31 -16.76 7.99 4.92
C VAL A 31 -16.40 6.52 5.03
N SER A 32 -17.48 5.75 5.01
CA SER A 32 -17.60 4.34 4.64
C SER A 32 -16.47 3.83 3.73
N SER A 33 -15.99 2.64 4.09
CA SER A 33 -15.04 1.80 3.38
C SER A 33 -15.36 1.68 1.88
N ALA A 34 -14.68 2.45 1.05
CA ALA A 34 -14.63 2.17 -0.38
C ALA A 34 -13.60 1.07 -0.62
N SER A 35 -14.09 -0.19 -0.67
CA SER A 35 -13.34 -1.30 -1.26
C SER A 35 -12.98 -0.94 -2.69
N SER A 36 -11.73 -0.52 -2.91
CA SER A 36 -11.20 -0.22 -4.23
C SER A 36 -11.05 -1.53 -5.00
N ALA A 37 -12.11 -1.95 -5.69
CA ALA A 37 -12.08 -3.03 -6.65
C ALA A 37 -11.20 -2.62 -7.85
N ARG A 38 -9.89 -2.83 -7.74
CA ARG A 38 -8.95 -2.63 -8.85
C ARG A 38 -9.01 -3.83 -9.79
N SER A 39 -9.11 -3.54 -11.08
CA SER A 39 -9.32 -4.47 -12.18
C SER A 39 -8.44 -5.72 -12.08
N SER A 40 -9.08 -6.88 -11.93
CA SER A 40 -8.41 -8.18 -11.96
C SER A 40 -7.99 -8.51 -13.40
N GLY A 41 -6.72 -8.31 -13.72
CA GLY A 41 -6.11 -8.99 -14.86
C GLY A 41 -6.14 -10.50 -14.57
N LYS A 42 -7.13 -11.21 -15.11
CA LYS A 42 -7.36 -12.63 -14.82
C LYS A 42 -6.27 -13.49 -15.45
N ARG A 43 -5.13 -13.62 -14.77
CA ARG A 43 -4.17 -14.70 -15.01
C ARG A 43 -4.69 -15.93 -14.24
N PRO A 44 -4.99 -17.06 -14.91
CA PRO A 44 -5.44 -18.25 -14.19
C PRO A 44 -4.38 -18.67 -13.16
N GLY A 45 -4.81 -18.94 -11.94
CA GLY A 45 -3.94 -19.34 -10.82
C GLY A 45 -3.41 -18.21 -9.93
N LYS A 46 -3.56 -16.93 -10.31
CA LYS A 46 -3.14 -15.81 -9.45
C LYS A 46 -4.33 -15.13 -8.79
N TYR A 47 -4.64 -15.54 -7.56
CA TYR A 47 -5.62 -14.84 -6.73
C TYR A 47 -4.99 -13.59 -6.12
N HIS A 48 -5.74 -12.48 -6.15
CA HIS A 48 -5.34 -11.24 -5.50
C HIS A 48 -6.07 -11.17 -4.15
N LEU A 49 -5.36 -11.46 -3.07
CA LEU A 49 -5.86 -11.24 -1.72
C LEU A 49 -5.45 -9.84 -1.28
N GLY A 50 -6.43 -8.97 -1.08
CA GLY A 50 -6.24 -7.66 -0.46
C GLY A 50 -6.65 -7.74 1.00
N ALA A 51 -5.74 -7.40 1.91
CA ALA A 51 -6.03 -7.21 3.32
C ALA A 51 -5.63 -5.78 3.71
N TYR A 52 -6.40 -5.21 4.63
CA TYR A 52 -6.07 -3.93 5.24
C TYR A 52 -5.56 -4.22 6.65
N PHE A 53 -4.37 -3.70 6.95
CA PHE A 53 -3.91 -3.63 8.32
C PHE A 53 -4.41 -2.31 8.90
N ASP A 54 -4.89 -2.35 10.14
CA ASP A 54 -5.11 -1.14 10.89
C ASP A 54 -3.73 -0.49 11.17
N PRO A 55 -3.50 0.78 10.82
CA PRO A 55 -2.26 1.47 11.16
C PRO A 55 -1.95 1.49 12.66
N ALA A 56 -2.97 1.37 13.52
CA ALA A 56 -2.81 1.27 14.97
C ALA A 56 -2.52 -0.17 15.45
N ASP A 57 -2.58 -1.17 14.57
CA ASP A 57 -2.31 -2.55 14.93
C ASP A 57 -0.79 -2.80 15.03
N PRO A 58 -0.28 -3.19 16.22
CA PRO A 58 1.13 -3.49 16.40
C PRO A 58 1.65 -4.63 15.50
N THR A 59 0.77 -5.51 15.01
CA THR A 59 1.18 -6.57 14.08
C THR A 59 1.63 -6.01 12.73
N ALA A 60 1.03 -4.90 12.27
CA ALA A 60 1.41 -4.23 11.04
C ALA A 60 2.85 -3.70 11.11
N GLU A 61 3.22 -3.12 12.25
CA GLU A 61 4.59 -2.67 12.51
C GLU A 61 5.56 -3.86 12.59
N ALA A 62 5.18 -4.93 13.28
CA ALA A 62 5.99 -6.13 13.40
C ALA A 62 6.33 -6.73 12.02
N PHE A 63 5.35 -6.82 11.11
CA PHE A 63 5.60 -7.30 9.74
C PHE A 63 6.53 -6.37 8.94
N ARG A 64 6.41 -5.05 9.11
CA ARG A 64 7.32 -4.08 8.45
C ARG A 64 8.75 -4.24 8.94
N VAL A 65 8.93 -4.36 10.26
CA VAL A 65 10.24 -4.59 10.87
C VAL A 65 10.82 -5.93 10.44
N LEU A 66 9.99 -6.99 10.41
CA LEU A 66 10.42 -8.32 9.99
C LEU A 66 10.88 -8.35 8.53
N ALA A 67 10.15 -7.69 7.63
CA ALA A 67 10.54 -7.55 6.22
C ALA A 67 11.89 -6.82 6.09
N ALA A 68 12.08 -5.71 6.82
CA ALA A 68 13.34 -4.97 6.83
C ALA A 68 14.51 -5.82 7.36
N ARG A 69 14.28 -6.60 8.42
CA ARG A 69 15.30 -7.45 9.05
C ARG A 69 15.71 -8.64 8.19
N THR A 70 14.74 -9.26 7.51
CA THR A 70 14.96 -10.47 6.71
C THR A 70 15.30 -10.18 5.25
N ARG A 71 15.16 -8.91 4.82
CA ARG A 71 15.25 -8.48 3.41
C ARG A 71 14.29 -9.23 2.49
N ARG A 72 13.19 -9.76 3.03
CA ARG A 72 12.13 -10.43 2.27
C ARG A 72 11.01 -9.44 1.93
N SER A 73 10.26 -9.76 0.88
CA SER A 73 9.08 -8.96 0.55
C SER A 73 7.96 -9.24 1.55
N HIS A 74 7.11 -8.24 1.79
CA HIS A 74 5.93 -8.41 2.64
C HIS A 74 4.97 -9.45 2.05
N GLN A 75 4.93 -9.61 0.73
CA GLN A 75 4.10 -10.63 0.07
C GLN A 75 4.59 -12.05 0.39
N ASP A 76 5.91 -12.26 0.41
CA ASP A 76 6.48 -13.58 0.70
C ASP A 76 6.22 -13.98 2.15
N LEU A 77 6.40 -13.05 3.09
CA LEU A 77 6.13 -13.29 4.51
C LEU A 77 4.65 -13.63 4.77
N LEU A 78 3.73 -12.96 4.07
CA LEU A 78 2.31 -13.28 4.16
C LEU A 78 1.99 -14.65 3.54
N ALA A 79 2.59 -14.98 2.39
CA ALA A 79 2.40 -16.30 1.78
C ALA A 79 2.89 -17.43 2.70
N GLU A 80 4.05 -17.24 3.33
CA GLU A 80 4.63 -18.16 4.30
C GLU A 80 3.71 -18.33 5.52
N ALA A 81 3.29 -17.24 6.16
CA ALA A 81 2.39 -17.27 7.30
C ALA A 81 1.03 -17.94 7.00
N ILE A 82 0.47 -17.71 5.80
CA ILE A 82 -0.76 -18.37 5.36
C ILE A 82 -0.53 -19.88 5.20
N SER A 83 0.61 -20.28 4.60
CA SER A 83 0.93 -21.70 4.43
C SER A 83 1.10 -22.42 5.76
N GLU A 84 1.77 -21.79 6.73
CA GLU A 84 1.94 -22.33 8.08
C GLU A 84 0.60 -22.43 8.82
N LEU A 85 -0.27 -21.43 8.68
CA LEU A 85 -1.60 -21.43 9.30
C LEU A 85 -2.45 -22.58 8.75
N VAL A 86 -2.49 -22.76 7.43
CA VAL A 86 -3.23 -23.86 6.80
C VAL A 86 -2.67 -25.21 7.25
N ALA A 87 -1.34 -25.38 7.24
CA ALA A 87 -0.70 -26.60 7.72
C ALA A 87 -1.04 -26.91 9.18
N LYS A 88 -1.10 -25.88 10.04
CA LYS A 88 -1.52 -26.02 11.44
C LYS A 88 -2.97 -26.48 11.55
N TYR A 89 -3.89 -25.85 10.81
CA TYR A 89 -5.30 -26.26 10.80
C TYR A 89 -5.52 -27.67 10.27
N ASP A 90 -4.78 -28.07 9.24
CA ASP A 90 -4.85 -29.43 8.70
C ASP A 90 -4.29 -30.45 9.69
N ALA A 91 -3.19 -30.13 10.39
CA ALA A 91 -2.66 -30.97 11.46
C ALA A 91 -3.64 -31.07 12.63
N ASP A 92 -4.24 -29.97 13.07
CA ASP A 92 -5.24 -29.97 14.15
C ASP A 92 -6.48 -30.79 13.76
N ARG A 93 -6.88 -30.78 12.48
CA ARG A 93 -7.96 -31.64 11.96
C ARG A 93 -7.59 -33.12 11.92
N GLN A 94 -6.35 -33.43 11.54
CA GLN A 94 -5.89 -34.82 11.38
C GLN A 94 -5.55 -35.48 12.72
N PHE A 95 -4.97 -34.73 13.66
CA PHE A 95 -4.46 -35.25 14.93
C PHE A 95 -5.27 -34.81 16.14
N GLY A 96 -6.32 -34.01 15.92
CA GLY A 96 -7.43 -33.69 16.84
C GLY A 96 -7.17 -33.99 18.31
N ARG A 97 -6.42 -33.11 18.98
CA ARG A 97 -6.55 -33.01 20.44
C ARG A 97 -7.87 -32.28 20.70
N ALA A 98 -8.92 -33.07 20.91
CA ALA A 98 -10.14 -32.62 21.58
C ALA A 98 -9.81 -32.14 23.01
#